data_AF-A0A365QNL1-F1
#
_entry.id   AF-A0A365QNL1-F1
#
_cell.length_a   1.000
_cell.length_b   1.000
_cell.length_c   1.000
_cell.angle_alpha   90.00
_cell.angle_beta   90.00
_cell.angle_gamma   90.00
#
_symmetry.space_group_name_H-M   'P 1'
#
loop_
_entity.id
_entity.type
_entity.pdbx_description
1 polymer ?
#
loop_
_entity_poly.entity_id
_entity_poly.type
_entity_poly.pdbx_seq_one_letter_code
_entity_poly.pdbx_strand_id
1 'polypeptide(L)'
;MRTFAELRRELAEDGADEFIGGVLDIEYEAAMEAATASGWSGDFHDEPHAFILPSADTMRFGLIWTQPDNELTTFVVSPQPLPWLGEPME
;
A
#
# COMPACT_ATOMS: atom_id res chain seq x y z
N MET A 1 13.21 -1.10 -0.64
CA MET A 1 11.89 -0.90 0.00
C MET A 1 11.30 -2.28 0.18
N ARG A 2 10.70 -2.60 1.32
CA ARG A 2 10.17 -3.96 1.56
C ARG A 2 8.85 -4.15 0.82
N THR A 3 8.57 -5.37 0.39
CA THR A 3 7.23 -5.71 -0.11
C THR A 3 6.22 -5.73 1.04
N PHE A 4 4.93 -5.72 0.70
CA PHE A 4 3.89 -5.89 1.70
C PHE A 4 3.96 -7.27 2.38
N ALA A 5 4.27 -8.35 1.64
CA ALA A 5 4.43 -9.67 2.25
C ALA A 5 5.64 -9.71 3.21
N GLU A 6 6.75 -9.04 2.85
CA GLU A 6 7.91 -8.92 3.74
C GLU A 6 7.55 -8.16 5.02
N LEU A 7 6.87 -7.01 4.92
CA LEU A 7 6.38 -6.25 6.06
C LEU A 7 5.47 -7.09 6.97
N ARG A 8 4.52 -7.79 6.38
CA ARG A 8 3.59 -8.64 7.11
C ARG A 8 4.31 -9.76 7.87
N ARG A 9 5.29 -10.40 7.22
CA ARG A 9 6.10 -11.46 7.85
C ARG A 9 6.94 -10.92 9.00
N GLU A 10 7.64 -9.80 8.81
CA GLU A 10 8.47 -9.17 9.85
C GLU A 10 7.64 -8.89 11.12
N LEU A 11 6.45 -8.30 10.96
CA LEU A 11 5.58 -8.01 12.10
C LEU A 11 5.09 -9.30 12.78
N ALA A 12 4.74 -10.33 12.01
CA ALA A 12 4.35 -11.62 12.58
C ALA A 12 5.50 -12.29 13.37
N GLU A 13 6.75 -12.18 12.91
CA GLU A 13 7.93 -12.74 13.55
C GLU A 13 8.34 -11.98 14.83
N ASP A 14 8.13 -10.66 14.87
CA ASP A 14 8.36 -9.82 16.05
C ASP A 14 7.31 -10.01 17.16
N GLY A 15 6.39 -10.96 16.99
CA GLY A 15 5.33 -11.27 17.93
C GLY A 15 4.20 -10.24 17.92
N ALA A 16 4.01 -9.53 16.80
CA ALA A 16 2.84 -8.69 16.63
C ALA A 16 1.57 -9.51 16.84
N ASP A 17 0.65 -8.95 17.61
CA ASP A 17 -0.64 -9.54 17.94
C ASP A 17 -1.36 -9.97 16.64
N GLU A 18 -2.11 -11.08 16.69
CA GLU A 18 -3.00 -11.53 15.60
C GLU A 18 -3.93 -10.38 15.16
N PHE A 19 -4.28 -9.49 16.10
CA PHE A 19 -4.96 -8.24 15.83
C PHE A 19 -4.22 -7.32 14.83
N ILE A 20 -2.91 -7.15 14.96
CA ILE A 20 -2.10 -6.33 14.04
C ILE A 20 -2.11 -6.94 12.64
N GLY A 21 -1.95 -8.26 12.53
CA GLY A 21 -2.05 -8.97 11.26
C GLY A 21 -3.40 -8.74 10.56
N GLY A 22 -4.50 -8.84 11.31
CA GLY A 22 -5.84 -8.57 10.78
C GLY A 22 -6.04 -7.11 10.33
N VAL A 23 -5.47 -6.15 11.05
CA VAL A 23 -5.52 -4.74 10.64
C VAL A 23 -4.75 -4.51 9.33
N LEU A 24 -3.59 -5.13 9.14
CA LEU A 24 -2.84 -5.03 7.89
C LEU A 24 -3.64 -5.55 6.70
N ASP A 25 -4.37 -6.65 6.87
CA ASP A 25 -5.21 -7.24 5.81
C ASP A 25 -6.35 -6.33 5.41
N ILE A 26 -7.04 -5.73 6.40
CA ILE A 26 -8.12 -4.77 6.15
C ILE A 26 -7.61 -3.55 5.39
N GLU A 27 -6.46 -2.99 5.80
CA GLU A 27 -5.86 -1.83 5.14
C GLU A 27 -5.36 -2.17 3.72
N TYR A 28 -4.86 -3.40 3.52
CA TYR A 28 -4.48 -3.90 2.20
C TYR A 28 -5.69 -4.03 1.27
N GLU A 29 -6.78 -4.66 1.73
CA GLU A 29 -8.02 -4.78 0.95
C GLU A 29 -8.59 -3.40 0.60
N ALA A 30 -8.65 -2.48 1.56
CA ALA A 30 -9.10 -1.11 1.33
C ALA A 30 -8.23 -0.38 0.28
N ALA A 31 -6.92 -0.62 0.27
CA ALA A 31 -6.03 -0.05 -0.73
C ALA A 31 -6.27 -0.61 -2.12
N MET A 32 -6.54 -1.92 -2.24
CA MET A 32 -6.88 -2.54 -3.51
C MET A 32 -8.20 -1.98 -4.06
N GLU A 33 -9.23 -1.87 -3.21
CA GLU A 33 -10.52 -1.28 -3.59
C GLU A 33 -10.37 0.17 -4.07
N ALA A 34 -9.59 0.99 -3.35
CA ALA A 34 -9.34 2.38 -3.71
C ALA A 34 -8.62 2.50 -5.07
N ALA A 35 -7.63 1.64 -5.33
CA ALA A 35 -6.92 1.63 -6.60
C ALA A 35 -7.81 1.14 -7.74
N THR A 36 -8.61 0.08 -7.54
CA THR A 36 -9.57 -0.39 -8.56
C THR A 36 -10.60 0.69 -8.89
N ALA A 37 -11.12 1.40 -7.88
CA ALA A 37 -12.00 2.55 -8.10
C ALA A 37 -11.32 3.70 -8.87
N SER A 38 -9.99 3.77 -8.81
CA SER A 38 -9.15 4.74 -9.52
C SER A 38 -8.61 4.20 -10.86
N GLY A 39 -9.11 3.06 -11.35
CA GLY A 39 -8.78 2.53 -12.67
C GLY A 39 -7.69 1.45 -12.72
N TRP A 40 -7.22 0.95 -11.58
CA TRP A 40 -6.31 -0.20 -11.55
C TRP A 40 -7.02 -1.47 -12.03
N SER A 41 -6.35 -2.26 -12.89
CA SER A 41 -6.86 -3.47 -13.52
C SER A 41 -7.03 -4.66 -12.57
N GLY A 42 -6.41 -4.58 -11.38
CA GLY A 42 -6.30 -5.71 -10.45
C GLY A 42 -5.03 -6.54 -10.62
N ASP A 43 -4.17 -6.21 -11.59
CA ASP A 43 -2.93 -6.92 -11.85
C ASP A 43 -1.69 -6.13 -11.41
N PHE A 44 -0.75 -6.85 -10.81
CA PHE A 44 0.56 -6.32 -10.42
C PHE A 44 1.61 -6.67 -11.47
N HIS A 45 2.46 -5.71 -11.83
CA HIS A 45 3.72 -6.00 -12.52
C HIS A 45 4.71 -6.66 -11.55
N ASP A 46 4.89 -6.03 -10.38
CA ASP A 46 5.66 -6.53 -9.25
C ASP A 46 4.83 -6.46 -7.96
N GLU A 47 5.22 -7.24 -6.95
CA GLU A 47 4.56 -7.22 -5.65
C GLU A 47 4.48 -5.79 -5.07
N PRO A 48 3.34 -5.39 -4.48
CA PRO A 48 3.20 -4.08 -3.87
C PRO A 48 4.22 -3.86 -2.77
N HIS A 49 4.84 -2.69 -2.78
CA HIS A 49 5.83 -2.27 -1.80
C HIS A 49 5.18 -1.39 -0.73
N ALA A 50 5.62 -1.54 0.52
CA ALA A 50 5.11 -0.78 1.65
C ALA A 50 6.07 0.35 2.04
N PHE A 51 5.54 1.57 2.24
CA PHE A 51 6.26 2.69 2.83
C PHE A 51 5.60 3.11 4.13
N ILE A 52 6.38 3.69 5.05
CA ILE A 52 5.87 4.24 6.31
C ILE A 52 5.78 5.75 6.20
N LEU A 53 4.66 6.30 6.64
CA LEU A 53 4.46 7.72 6.82
C LEU A 53 4.45 8.07 8.30
N PRO A 54 5.15 9.17 8.67
CA PRO A 54 5.02 9.73 10.01
C PRO A 54 3.58 10.23 10.20
N SER A 55 2.96 9.84 11.29
CA SER A 55 1.67 10.37 11.75
C SER A 55 1.78 10.67 13.24
N ALA A 56 0.95 11.59 13.74
CA ALA A 56 1.10 12.20 15.06
C ALA A 56 1.20 11.18 16.20
N ASP A 57 0.39 10.12 16.14
CA ASP A 57 0.25 9.16 17.24
C ASP A 57 0.74 7.75 16.88
N THR A 58 0.79 7.43 15.59
CA THR A 58 1.14 6.10 15.09
C THR A 58 1.85 6.17 13.76
N MET A 59 2.77 5.24 13.51
CA MET A 59 3.27 4.98 12.16
C MET A 59 2.15 4.37 11.33
N ARG A 60 1.87 4.95 10.17
CA ARG A 60 0.93 4.38 9.19
C ARG A 60 1.70 3.96 7.95
N PHE A 61 1.24 2.92 7.27
CA PHE A 61 1.86 2.50 6.02
C PHE A 61 0.98 2.89 4.83
N GLY A 62 1.61 3.06 3.68
CA GLY A 62 0.95 3.13 2.38
C GLY A 62 1.54 2.07 1.46
N LEU A 63 0.89 1.89 0.31
CA LEU A 63 1.28 0.91 -0.70
C LEU A 63 1.60 1.61 -2.02
N ILE A 64 2.61 1.11 -2.72
CA ILE A 64 2.98 1.53 -4.07
C ILE A 64 3.23 0.31 -4.95
N TRP A 65 2.71 0.36 -6.16
CA TRP A 65 2.96 -0.68 -7.17
C TRP A 65 2.77 -0.15 -8.58
N THR A 66 3.19 -0.96 -9.55
CA THR A 66 2.98 -0.72 -10.97
C THR A 66 2.06 -1.79 -11.56
N GLN A 67 1.22 -1.39 -12.50
CA GLN A 67 0.39 -2.29 -13.31
C GLN A 67 1.18 -2.77 -14.53
N PRO A 68 0.95 -4.00 -15.05
CA PRO A 68 1.64 -4.53 -16.22
C PRO A 68 1.05 -4.00 -17.54
N ASP A 69 1.04 -2.68 -17.72
CA ASP A 69 0.74 -2.01 -18.98
C ASP A 69 2.01 -1.43 -19.64
N ASN A 70 1.87 -0.82 -20.81
CA ASN A 70 3.01 -0.28 -21.57
C ASN A 70 3.70 0.90 -20.87
N GLU A 71 3.01 1.58 -19.95
CA GLU A 71 3.48 2.78 -19.27
C GLU A 71 3.96 2.49 -17.85
N LEU A 72 3.74 1.26 -17.37
CA LEU A 72 3.91 0.86 -15.97
C LEU A 72 3.18 1.82 -15.03
N THR A 73 1.89 2.04 -15.29
CA THR A 73 1.05 2.95 -14.50
C THR A 73 1.25 2.69 -13.02
N THR A 74 1.67 3.72 -12.29
CA THR A 74 2.05 3.63 -10.89
C THR A 74 0.89 4.05 -10.01
N PHE A 75 0.48 3.16 -9.12
CA PHE A 75 -0.53 3.43 -8.11
C PHE A 75 0.14 3.67 -6.76
N VAL A 76 -0.27 4.74 -6.08
CA VAL A 76 0.15 5.04 -4.72
C VAL A 76 -1.09 5.22 -3.86
N VAL A 77 -1.29 4.31 -2.92
CA VAL A 77 -2.34 4.43 -1.91
C VAL A 77 -1.72 4.86 -0.60
N SER A 78 -2.26 5.94 -0.04
CA SER A 78 -1.73 6.53 1.17
C SER A 78 -2.85 6.90 2.14
N PRO A 79 -2.67 6.65 3.46
CA PRO A 79 -3.62 7.06 4.48
C PRO A 79 -3.65 8.58 4.70
N GLN A 80 -2.72 9.33 4.12
CA GLN A 80 -2.68 10.78 4.18
C GLN A 80 -2.38 11.37 2.80
N PRO A 81 -2.84 12.60 2.50
CA PRO A 81 -2.45 13.28 1.27
C PRO A 81 -0.93 13.36 1.13
N LEU A 82 -0.43 13.13 -0.08
CA LEU A 82 0.99 13.26 -0.43
C LEU A 82 1.18 14.41 -1.41
N PRO A 83 1.29 15.68 -0.94
CA PRO A 83 1.23 16.87 -1.80
C PRO A 83 2.33 16.93 -2.86
N TRP A 84 3.43 16.18 -2.66
CA TRP A 84 4.54 16.09 -3.60
C TRP A 84 4.30 15.15 -4.78
N LEU A 85 3.26 14.31 -4.76
CA LEU A 85 2.89 13.44 -5.87
C LEU A 85 2.02 14.14 -6.93
N GLY A 86 1.58 15.37 -6.67
CA GLY A 86 0.68 16.11 -7.55
C GLY A 86 -0.77 15.65 -7.41
N GLU A 87 -1.62 16.15 -8.30
CA GLU A 87 -3.02 15.72 -8.39
C GLU A 87 -3.13 14.44 -9.25
N PRO A 88 -4.07 13.53 -8.94
CA PRO A 88 -4.34 12.38 -9.80
C PRO A 88 -4.67 12.87 -11.23
N MET A 89 -4.15 12.20 -12.26
CA MET A 89 -4.54 12.51 -13.64
C MET A 89 -6.02 12.17 -13.84
N GLU A 90 -6.81 13.12 -14.36
CA GLU A 90 -8.24 12.94 -14.72
C GLU A 90 -8.44 12.01 -15.92
#